data_AF-A0A1F4XBA6-F1
#
_entry.id   AF-A0A1F4XBA6-F1
#
_cell.length_a   1.000
_cell.length_b   1.000
_cell.length_c   1.000
_cell.angle_alpha   90.00
_cell.angle_beta   90.00
_cell.angle_gamma   90.00
#
_symmetry.space_group_name_H-M   'P 1'
#
loop_
_entity.id
_entity.type
_entity.pdbx_description
1 polymer ?
#
loop_
_entity_poly.entity_id
_entity_poly.type
_entity_poly.pdbx_seq_one_letter_code
_entity_poly.pdbx_strand_id
1 'polypeptide(L)' 'MKGLEELLSKKMTRREFLLYFGTLIVAIVGIPGILNKIENVFLGKKINGDTSTNFGGGPYGGTKKGMS' A
#
# COMPACT_ATOMS: atom_id res chain seq x y z
N MET A 1 16.16 -2.68 28.24
CA MET A 1 15.08 -2.16 27.38
C MET A 1 14.28 -1.10 28.13
N LYS A 2 14.90 0.03 28.52
CA LYS A 2 14.26 1.01 29.44
C LYS A 2 13.28 1.97 28.75
N GLY A 3 13.51 2.31 27.49
CA GLY A 3 12.66 3.29 26.77
C GLY A 3 11.28 2.77 26.35
N LEU A 4 11.14 1.46 26.09
CA LEU A 4 9.84 0.87 25.74
C LEU A 4 8.91 0.81 26.96
N GLU A 5 9.43 0.50 28.13
CA GLU A 5 8.68 0.50 29.38
C GLU A 5 8.21 1.91 29.76
N GLU A 6 9.03 2.93 29.50
CA GLU A 6 8.69 4.34 29.75
C GLU A 6 7.59 4.84 28.81
N LEU A 7 7.58 4.37 27.55
CA LEU A 7 6.50 4.63 26.60
C LEU A 7 5.21 3.90 26.94
N LEU A 8 5.28 2.65 27.42
CA LEU A 8 4.12 1.86 27.83
C LEU A 8 3.52 2.32 29.17
N SER A 9 4.35 2.78 30.09
CA SER A 9 3.93 3.26 31.41
C SER A 9 3.44 4.70 31.39
N LYS A 10 3.64 5.41 30.26
CA LYS A 10 3.06 6.74 30.06
C LYS A 10 1.54 6.63 30.12
N LYS A 11 0.95 7.15 31.20
CA LYS A 11 -0.50 7.33 31.30
C LYS A 11 -0.93 8.33 30.22
N MET A 12 -1.64 7.83 29.22
CA MET A 12 -2.23 8.65 28.17
C MET A 12 -3.72 8.88 28.46
N THR A 13 -4.23 10.03 28.06
CA THR A 13 -5.67 10.27 28.05
C THR A 13 -6.33 9.46 26.92
N ARG A 14 -7.64 9.16 27.05
CA ARG A 14 -8.38 8.39 26.03
C ARG A 14 -8.27 9.01 24.63
N ARG A 15 -8.26 10.35 24.56
CA ARG A 15 -8.11 11.10 23.30
C ARG A 15 -6.73 10.91 22.69
N GLU A 16 -5.67 11.02 23.48
CA GLU A 16 -4.30 10.79 23.02
C GLU A 16 -4.12 9.35 22.56
N PHE A 17 -4.66 8.38 23.30
CA PHE A 17 -4.62 6.97 22.92
C PHE A 17 -5.26 6.73 21.55
N LEU A 18 -6.46 7.26 21.32
CA LEU A 18 -7.16 7.11 20.03
C LEU A 18 -6.39 7.77 18.88
N LEU A 19 -5.77 8.94 19.13
CA LEU A 19 -4.94 9.61 18.13
C LEU A 19 -3.70 8.77 17.79
N TYR A 20 -2.96 8.29 18.78
CA TYR A 20 -1.78 7.45 18.54
C TYR A 20 -2.13 6.11 17.92
N PHE A 21 -3.25 5.51 18.31
CA PHE A 21 -3.70 4.24 17.75
C PHE A 21 -4.13 4.41 16.28
N GLY A 22 -4.88 5.47 15.97
CA GLY A 22 -5.27 5.81 14.60
C GLY A 22 -4.06 6.08 13.71
N THR A 23 -3.10 6.89 14.18
CA THR A 23 -1.88 7.17 13.41
C THR A 23 -0.99 5.93 13.26
N LEU A 24 -0.95 5.04 14.26
CA LEU A 24 -0.24 3.77 14.18
C LEU A 24 -0.81 2.87 13.06
N ILE A 25 -2.14 2.75 12.96
CA ILE A 25 -2.79 1.97 11.89
C ILE A 25 -2.46 2.58 10.52
N VAL A 26 -2.60 3.90 10.38
CA VAL A 26 -2.29 4.61 9.13
C VAL A 26 -0.82 4.45 8.76
N ALA A 27 0.08 4.47 9.74
CA ALA A 27 1.50 4.23 9.51
C ALA A 27 1.76 2.81 9.01
N ILE A 28 1.21 1.78 9.68
CA ILE A 28 1.42 0.37 9.29
C ILE A 28 0.90 0.09 7.89
N VAL A 29 -0.27 0.64 7.52
CA VAL A 29 -0.87 0.39 6.20
C VAL A 29 -0.30 1.32 5.13
N GLY A 30 0.00 2.58 5.48
CA GLY A 30 0.44 3.61 4.54
C GLY A 30 1.92 3.53 4.18
N ILE A 31 2.79 3.18 5.13
CA ILE A 31 4.25 3.11 4.92
C ILE A 31 4.61 2.10 3.81
N PRO A 32 4.08 0.87 3.77
CA PRO A 32 4.35 -0.06 2.68
C PRO A 32 3.94 0.48 1.30
N GLY A 33 2.79 1.17 1.21
CA GLY A 33 2.33 1.78 -0.03
C GLY A 33 3.23 2.91 -0.53
N ILE A 34 3.76 3.72 0.39
CA ILE A 34 4.70 4.81 0.09
C ILE A 34 6.06 4.23 -0.31
N LEU A 35 6.58 3.25 0.45
CA LEU A 35 7.84 2.56 0.15
C LEU A 35 7.80 1.92 -1.24
N ASN A 36 6.72 1.20 -1.58
CA ASN A 36 6.54 0.60 -2.90
C ASN A 36 6.53 1.66 -4.01
N LYS A 37 5.91 2.83 -3.79
CA LYS A 37 5.93 3.93 -4.77
C LYS A 37 7.33 4.51 -4.95
N ILE A 38 8.05 4.75 -3.86
CA ILE A 38 9.42 5.28 -3.90
C ILE A 38 10.36 4.27 -4.57
N GLU A 39 10.25 2.99 -4.23
CA GLU A 39 11.05 1.91 -4.80
C GLU A 39 10.80 1.78 -6.31
N ASN A 40 9.55 1.83 -6.77
CA ASN A 40 9.23 1.80 -8.20
C ASN A 40 9.78 3.03 -8.96
N VAL A 41 9.83 4.21 -8.31
CA VAL A 41 10.42 5.42 -8.89
C VAL A 41 11.95 5.32 -8.95
N PHE A 42 12.59 4.81 -7.90
CA PHE A 42 14.05 4.69 -7.82
C PHE A 42 14.63 3.54 -8.66
N LEU A 43 13.94 2.40 -8.74
CA LEU A 43 14.38 1.23 -9.52
C LEU A 43 14.10 1.36 -11.02
N GLY A 44 13.53 2.47 -11.48
CA GLY A 44 13.15 2.66 -12.89
C GLY A 44 12.15 1.61 -13.40
N LYS A 45 11.54 0.86 -12.48
CA LYS A 45 10.55 -0.15 -12.79
C LYS A 45 9.32 0.63 -13.18
N LYS A 46 9.12 0.82 -14.49
CA LYS A 46 7.82 1.25 -15.02
C LYS A 46 6.80 0.42 -14.26
N ILE A 47 5.92 1.10 -13.53
CA ILE A 47 4.68 0.50 -13.08
C ILE A 47 4.09 0.03 -14.40
N ASN A 48 4.25 -1.26 -14.71
CA ASN A 48 3.41 -1.91 -15.67
C ASN A 48 2.06 -1.82 -14.99
N GLY A 49 1.39 -0.69 -15.23
CA GLY A 49 -0.03 -0.59 -15.05
C GLY A 49 -0.56 -1.63 -15.99
N ASP A 50 -0.66 -2.87 -15.51
CA ASP A 50 -1.64 -3.81 -15.99
C ASP A 50 -3.00 -3.29 -15.55
N THR A 51 -3.33 -2.14 -16.11
CA THR A 51 -4.68 -1.77 -16.49
C THR A 51 -4.99 -2.40 -17.85
N SER A 52 -4.37 -3.55 -18.18
CA SER A 52 -4.98 -4.50 -19.09
C SER A 52 -6.14 -5.15 -18.34
N THR A 53 -7.25 -4.41 -18.25
CA THR A 53 -8.56 -5.03 -18.08
C THR A 53 -8.77 -5.90 -19.32
N ASN A 54 -8.23 -7.11 -19.29
CA ASN A 54 -8.48 -8.13 -20.31
C ASN A 54 -9.91 -8.64 -20.11
N PHE A 55 -10.88 -7.79 -20.45
CA PHE A 55 -12.23 -8.20 -20.70
C PHE A 55 -12.20 -8.97 -22.03
N GLY A 56 -12.25 -10.30 -21.93
CA GLY A 56 -12.20 -11.19 -23.09
C GLY A 56 -11.08 -12.24 -23.09
N GLY A 57 -10.31 -12.44 -22.01
CA GLY A 57 -9.27 -13.49 -21.95
C GLY A 57 -9.78 -14.95 -21.91
N GLY A 58 -10.98 -15.22 -22.43
CA GLY A 58 -11.54 -16.57 -22.56
C GLY A 58 -11.66 -16.97 -24.04
N PRO A 59 -11.91 -18.24 -24.37
CA PRO A 59 -12.00 -18.73 -25.75
C PRO A 59 -13.10 -18.04 -26.60
N TYR A 60 -13.99 -17.27 -25.98
CA TYR A 60 -15.05 -16.51 -26.64
C TYR A 60 -14.83 -14.97 -26.62
N GLY A 61 -13.74 -14.50 -26.04
CA GLY A 61 -13.43 -13.07 -25.94
C GLY A 61 -12.46 -12.62 -27.02
N GLY A 62 -13.01 -12.35 -28.19
CA GLY A 62 -12.48 -11.47 -29.24
C GLY A 62 -10.96 -11.27 -29.32
N THR A 63 -10.22 -12.26 -29.84
CA THR A 63 -9.05 -11.91 -30.64
C THR A 63 -9.59 -11.20 -31.88
N LYS A 64 -9.23 -9.92 -32.04
CA LYS A 64 -9.49 -9.21 -33.30
C LYS A 64 -8.77 -9.98 -34.40
N LYS A 65 -9.56 -10.78 -35.11
CA LYS A 65 -9.24 -11.34 -36.40
C LYS A 65 -9.03 -10.16 -37.36
N GLY A 66 -7.78 -10.00 -37.78
CA GLY A 66 -7.40 -9.14 -38.89
C GLY A 66 -7.01 -7.72 -38.49
N MET A 67 -5.74 -7.39 -38.71
CA MET A 67 -5.37 -6.38 -39.69
C MET A 67 -3.88 -6.48 -39.99
N SER A 68 -3.60 -6.88 -41.25
CA SER A 68 -2.42 -6.57 -42.08
C SER A 68 -1.04 -6.70 -41.44
#